data_AF-A0A3L7PNP5-F1
#
_entry.id   AF-A0A3L7PNP5-F1
#
_cell.length_a   1.000
_cell.length_b   1.000
_cell.length_c   1.000
_cell.angle_alpha   90.00
_cell.angle_beta   90.00
_cell.angle_gamma   90.00
#
_symmetry.space_group_name_H-M   'P 1'
#
loop_
_entity.id
_entity.type
_entity.pdbx_description
1 polymer ?
#
loop_
_entity_poly.entity_id
_entity_poly.type
_entity_poly.pdbx_seq_one_letter_code
_entity_poly.pdbx_strand_id
1 'polypeptide(L)'
;MAQLSVDGTCDAGYGNPKASQVVHTGFGNATDGVNSYANGSELDAAYVKLDSANGYLYVFMAGNLESNFNKCDIFIDSVPGEGQNELRSDNADIDYNGLNKMGRDDVNGYAGLKFDAGFAADFCLMTTIGGDPVTQYANIAQVLTSGGGVGAYIGNGTFSGPTGVNLLDDQVYGCQLSISNANTGGVSGDSANPGSGCGVVTGIEMKIPLALLAWDGSSDIKVCAFINGNGHDYVSNQVLGSLPIGSGNLGGDGVGGYLGGSSGALRGVDFAAIPGDQFFSAFGADACGFCFGDLDGSGEVDSGDVALALLDSGTCAGCPGDLDGSGEIDSGDVALILLSSGACQ
;
A
#
# COMPACT_ATOMS: atom_id res chain seq x y z
N MET A 1 -19.84 -13.24 3.94
CA MET A 1 -18.80 -12.46 4.63
C MET A 1 -19.30 -11.03 4.79
N ALA A 2 -18.95 -10.35 5.88
CA ALA A 2 -19.22 -8.91 5.99
C ALA A 2 -18.43 -8.17 4.90
N GLN A 3 -19.03 -7.16 4.28
CA GLN A 3 -18.35 -6.30 3.31
C GLN A 3 -17.35 -5.42 4.06
N LEU A 4 -16.11 -5.34 3.58
CA LEU A 4 -15.09 -4.45 4.13
C LEU A 4 -15.53 -2.98 3.97
N SER A 5 -15.34 -2.19 5.02
CA SER A 5 -15.54 -0.75 5.00
C SER A 5 -14.34 -0.09 4.33
N VAL A 6 -14.55 0.93 3.50
CA VAL A 6 -13.44 1.74 2.97
C VAL A 6 -13.37 3.03 3.77
N ASP A 7 -12.52 3.05 4.78
CA ASP A 7 -12.37 4.19 5.70
C ASP A 7 -10.92 4.51 6.08
N GLY A 8 -9.95 3.71 5.62
CA GLY A 8 -8.53 3.89 5.94
C GLY A 8 -8.07 3.07 7.15
N THR A 9 -8.92 2.18 7.67
CA THR A 9 -8.59 1.22 8.72
C THR A 9 -8.56 -0.20 8.17
N CYS A 10 -7.55 -0.99 8.52
CA CYS A 10 -7.48 -2.38 8.10
C CYS A 10 -8.47 -3.24 8.89
N ASP A 11 -9.58 -3.61 8.24
CA ASP A 11 -10.53 -4.58 8.77
C ASP A 11 -9.91 -5.99 8.89
N ALA A 12 -10.32 -6.77 9.90
CA ALA A 12 -9.85 -8.16 10.08
C ALA A 12 -10.11 -9.07 8.87
N GLY A 13 -11.09 -8.71 8.01
CA GLY A 13 -11.42 -9.50 6.82
C GLY A 13 -10.37 -9.48 5.71
N TYR A 14 -9.36 -8.59 5.79
CA TYR A 14 -8.19 -8.58 4.91
C TYR A 14 -7.27 -9.78 5.12
N GLY A 15 -7.19 -10.32 6.34
CA GLY A 15 -6.21 -11.32 6.72
C GLY A 15 -4.82 -10.72 6.96
N ASN A 16 -3.78 -11.48 6.66
CA ASN A 16 -2.40 -11.08 6.88
C ASN A 16 -1.83 -10.19 5.76
N PRO A 17 -0.78 -9.41 6.07
CA PRO A 17 -0.11 -8.59 5.06
C PRO A 17 0.64 -9.46 4.05
N LYS A 18 0.51 -9.12 2.76
CA LYS A 18 1.25 -9.68 1.62
C LYS A 18 2.59 -9.00 1.36
N ALA A 19 2.79 -7.80 1.91
CA ALA A 19 4.09 -7.12 1.93
C ALA A 19 4.30 -6.41 3.26
N SER A 20 5.56 -6.27 3.66
CA SER A 20 5.96 -5.48 4.82
C SER A 20 7.27 -4.76 4.53
N GLN A 21 7.41 -3.57 5.08
CA GLN A 21 8.55 -2.71 4.92
C GLN A 21 9.63 -3.06 5.97
N VAL A 22 10.87 -3.16 5.51
CA VAL A 22 12.04 -3.46 6.34
C VAL A 22 13.10 -2.35 6.34
N VAL A 23 12.84 -1.22 5.67
CA VAL A 23 13.72 -0.04 5.67
C VAL A 23 13.07 1.10 6.45
N HIS A 24 13.88 2.09 6.78
CA HIS A 24 13.42 3.33 7.40
C HIS A 24 12.74 4.20 6.34
N THR A 25 11.91 5.16 6.72
CA THR A 25 11.45 6.19 5.77
C THR A 25 12.46 7.31 5.57
N GLY A 26 12.80 7.56 4.31
CA GLY A 26 13.56 8.73 3.86
C GLY A 26 12.68 9.93 3.49
N PHE A 27 11.36 9.81 3.59
CA PHE A 27 10.35 10.85 3.34
C PHE A 27 9.70 11.37 4.64
N GLY A 28 10.32 11.06 5.78
CA GLY A 28 9.88 11.51 7.09
C GLY A 28 8.91 10.52 7.74
N ASN A 29 9.17 10.20 9.00
CA ASN A 29 8.30 9.37 9.85
C ASN A 29 7.18 10.26 10.40
N ALA A 30 5.93 9.83 10.25
CA ALA A 30 4.78 10.56 10.75
C ALA A 30 4.62 10.31 12.25
N THR A 31 4.46 11.38 13.04
CA THR A 31 4.44 11.28 14.52
C THR A 31 3.28 11.98 15.20
N ASP A 32 2.37 12.57 14.42
CA ASP A 32 1.27 13.39 14.95
C ASP A 32 0.02 12.58 15.32
N GLY A 33 -0.19 11.43 14.67
CA GLY A 33 -1.33 10.54 14.93
C GLY A 33 -2.67 11.14 14.53
N VAL A 34 -2.67 12.05 13.54
CA VAL A 34 -3.87 12.77 13.11
C VAL A 34 -4.44 12.16 11.84
N ASN A 35 -5.72 11.80 11.85
CA ASN A 35 -6.30 11.12 10.69
C ASN A 35 -6.24 11.96 9.40
N SER A 36 -6.45 13.26 9.53
CA SER A 36 -6.58 14.20 8.42
C SER A 36 -5.27 14.86 8.00
N TYR A 37 -4.14 14.53 8.65
CA TYR A 37 -2.88 15.23 8.42
C TYR A 37 -1.71 14.33 8.79
N ALA A 38 -0.67 14.31 7.94
CA ALA A 38 0.60 13.69 8.28
C ALA A 38 1.76 14.64 7.97
N ASN A 39 2.78 14.61 8.82
CA ASN A 39 4.04 15.34 8.70
C ASN A 39 5.20 14.50 8.12
N GLY A 40 4.89 13.32 7.59
CA GLY A 40 5.83 12.39 6.97
C GLY A 40 5.10 11.42 6.04
N SER A 41 5.82 10.81 5.10
CA SER A 41 5.28 9.74 4.25
C SER A 41 6.02 8.43 4.50
N GLU A 42 5.27 7.36 4.71
CA GLU A 42 5.79 6.03 4.92
C GLU A 42 4.80 4.94 4.51
N LEU A 43 5.33 3.80 4.08
CA LEU A 43 4.56 2.61 3.78
C LEU A 43 5.05 1.52 4.71
N ASP A 44 4.15 0.87 5.43
CA ASP A 44 4.48 -0.13 6.45
C ASP A 44 4.20 -1.54 5.95
N ALA A 45 2.98 -1.81 5.52
CA ALA A 45 2.57 -3.13 5.07
C ALA A 45 1.49 -3.03 4.02
N ALA A 46 1.31 -4.09 3.24
CA ALA A 46 0.23 -4.18 2.27
C ALA A 46 -0.61 -5.41 2.53
N TYR A 47 -1.93 -5.27 2.49
CA TYR A 47 -2.89 -6.33 2.68
C TYR A 47 -3.80 -6.37 1.46
N VAL A 48 -4.21 -7.57 1.05
CA VAL A 48 -5.05 -7.75 -0.13
C VAL A 48 -6.19 -8.69 0.19
N LYS A 49 -7.41 -8.24 -0.09
CA LYS A 49 -8.59 -9.09 -0.08
C LYS A 49 -9.20 -9.18 -1.47
N LEU A 50 -9.20 -10.38 -2.01
CA LEU A 50 -9.97 -10.71 -3.20
C LEU A 50 -11.37 -11.16 -2.81
N ASP A 51 -12.37 -10.35 -3.11
CA ASP A 51 -13.80 -10.70 -2.99
C ASP A 51 -14.38 -10.99 -4.37
N SER A 52 -13.97 -12.12 -4.95
CA SER A 52 -14.42 -12.56 -6.28
C SER A 52 -15.92 -12.83 -6.36
N ALA A 53 -16.57 -13.11 -5.23
CA ALA A 53 -18.01 -13.33 -5.16
C ALA A 53 -18.80 -12.02 -5.40
N ASN A 54 -18.28 -10.89 -4.92
CA ASN A 54 -18.88 -9.57 -5.14
C ASN A 54 -18.19 -8.77 -6.25
N GLY A 55 -17.09 -9.29 -6.82
CA GLY A 55 -16.42 -8.69 -7.97
C GLY A 55 -15.44 -7.57 -7.63
N TYR A 56 -14.83 -7.60 -6.44
CA TYR A 56 -13.93 -6.54 -5.98
C TYR A 56 -12.56 -7.06 -5.52
N LEU A 57 -11.53 -6.29 -5.82
CA LEU A 57 -10.23 -6.32 -5.17
C LEU A 57 -10.21 -5.21 -4.12
N TYR A 58 -9.81 -5.53 -2.91
CA TYR A 58 -9.48 -4.57 -1.87
C TYR A 58 -7.99 -4.62 -1.61
N VAL A 59 -7.37 -3.46 -1.53
CA VAL A 59 -5.95 -3.34 -1.18
C VAL A 59 -5.83 -2.27 -0.09
N PHE A 60 -5.15 -2.63 0.98
CA PHE A 60 -4.84 -1.73 2.08
C PHE A 60 -3.32 -1.59 2.17
N MET A 61 -2.83 -0.36 2.21
CA MET A 61 -1.42 -0.05 2.39
C MET A 61 -1.28 0.76 3.66
N ALA A 62 -0.78 0.11 4.70
CA ALA A 62 -0.55 0.68 6.00
C ALA A 62 0.54 1.76 5.93
N GLY A 63 0.43 2.80 6.76
CA GLY A 63 1.37 3.91 6.86
C GLY A 63 0.72 5.27 6.66
N ASN A 64 1.48 6.24 6.16
CA ASN A 64 1.07 7.62 6.02
C ASN A 64 1.46 8.20 4.67
N LEU A 65 0.67 9.15 4.18
CA LEU A 65 1.03 9.99 3.05
C LEU A 65 1.03 11.45 3.51
N GLU A 66 2.20 12.09 3.47
CA GLU A 66 2.38 13.46 3.96
C GLU A 66 1.42 14.40 3.24
N SER A 67 0.83 15.33 3.99
CA SER A 67 -0.16 16.30 3.49
C SER A 67 0.47 17.44 2.69
N ASN A 68 1.41 17.12 1.80
CA ASN A 68 2.22 18.05 1.02
C ASN A 68 2.16 17.78 -0.51
N PHE A 69 1.21 16.95 -0.94
CA PHE A 69 1.04 16.45 -2.29
C PHE A 69 2.08 15.44 -2.78
N ASN A 70 2.83 14.78 -1.88
CA ASN A 70 3.48 13.52 -2.23
C ASN A 70 2.46 12.55 -2.87
N LYS A 71 2.97 11.71 -3.76
CA LYS A 71 2.17 10.78 -4.57
C LYS A 71 2.42 9.37 -4.09
N CYS A 72 1.37 8.59 -3.95
CA CYS A 72 1.47 7.14 -3.90
C CYS A 72 0.99 6.61 -5.26
N ASP A 73 1.92 6.03 -6.00
CA ASP A 73 1.65 5.40 -7.30
C ASP A 73 1.53 3.90 -7.10
N ILE A 74 0.40 3.34 -7.53
CA ILE A 74 0.06 1.93 -7.40
C ILE A 74 -0.14 1.37 -8.80
N PHE A 75 0.67 0.38 -9.15
CA PHE A 75 0.57 -0.37 -10.39
C PHE A 75 0.08 -1.77 -10.09
N ILE A 76 -0.81 -2.28 -10.94
CA ILE A 76 -1.40 -3.61 -10.81
C ILE A 76 -1.13 -4.39 -12.11
N ASP A 77 -0.65 -5.62 -11.96
CA ASP A 77 -0.52 -6.64 -13.00
C ASP A 77 -1.53 -7.75 -12.68
N SER A 78 -2.56 -7.85 -13.49
CA SER A 78 -3.73 -8.71 -13.27
C SER A 78 -4.17 -9.49 -14.53
N VAL A 79 -3.56 -9.18 -15.68
CA VAL A 79 -3.82 -9.79 -16.98
C VAL A 79 -2.52 -10.40 -17.51
N PRO A 80 -2.34 -11.74 -17.41
CA PRO A 80 -1.09 -12.39 -17.79
C PRO A 80 -0.66 -12.11 -19.23
N GLY A 81 0.58 -11.62 -19.37
CA GLY A 81 1.20 -11.37 -20.67
C GLY A 81 0.77 -10.07 -21.35
N GLU A 82 -0.11 -9.29 -20.73
CA GLU A 82 -0.46 -7.93 -21.13
C GLU A 82 0.27 -6.91 -20.24
N GLY A 83 -0.01 -5.63 -20.44
CA GLY A 83 0.59 -4.55 -19.66
C GLY A 83 1.97 -4.10 -20.12
N GLN A 84 2.65 -3.33 -19.26
CA GLN A 84 3.96 -2.72 -19.48
C GLN A 84 4.92 -3.08 -18.34
N ASN A 85 6.03 -3.76 -18.65
CA ASN A 85 7.15 -3.93 -17.70
C ASN A 85 8.07 -2.69 -17.66
N GLU A 86 8.28 -2.03 -18.81
CA GLU A 86 8.90 -0.70 -18.88
C GLU A 86 7.80 0.28 -19.29
N LEU A 87 7.52 1.28 -18.45
CA LEU A 87 6.47 2.24 -18.70
C LEU A 87 6.75 3.00 -20.00
N ARG A 88 5.69 3.30 -20.76
CA ARG A 88 5.71 4.11 -21.98
C ARG A 88 5.25 5.54 -21.70
N SER A 89 5.68 6.50 -22.51
CA SER A 89 5.25 7.90 -22.38
C SER A 89 4.01 8.27 -23.22
N ASP A 90 3.29 7.28 -23.75
CA ASP A 90 2.09 7.46 -24.58
C ASP A 90 0.83 6.84 -23.96
N ASN A 91 0.79 6.70 -22.63
CA ASN A 91 -0.37 6.30 -21.86
C ASN A 91 -1.40 7.44 -21.73
N ALA A 92 -2.57 7.14 -21.17
CA ALA A 92 -3.57 8.14 -20.84
C ALA A 92 -2.99 9.29 -19.96
N ASP A 93 -3.39 10.52 -20.26
CA ASP A 93 -2.99 11.70 -19.48
C ASP A 93 -3.79 11.74 -18.17
N ILE A 94 -3.13 11.34 -17.08
CA ILE A 94 -3.65 11.43 -15.71
C ILE A 94 -2.66 12.18 -14.82
N ASP A 95 -3.18 12.80 -13.76
CA ASP A 95 -2.40 13.56 -12.77
C ASP A 95 -1.43 14.57 -13.41
N TYR A 96 -1.93 15.38 -14.34
CA TYR A 96 -1.13 16.38 -15.08
C TYR A 96 0.05 15.74 -15.84
N ASN A 97 -0.27 14.68 -16.59
CA ASN A 97 0.65 13.86 -17.36
C ASN A 97 1.70 13.12 -16.48
N GLY A 98 1.39 12.87 -15.21
CA GLY A 98 2.25 12.19 -14.23
C GLY A 98 2.70 10.81 -14.69
N LEU A 99 1.77 9.97 -15.15
CA LEU A 99 2.07 8.62 -15.66
C LEU A 99 3.08 8.64 -16.81
N ASN A 100 2.92 9.55 -17.77
CA ASN A 100 3.82 9.66 -18.92
C ASN A 100 5.18 10.29 -18.57
N LYS A 101 5.30 10.99 -17.43
CA LYS A 101 6.61 11.47 -16.94
C LYS A 101 7.52 10.31 -16.53
N MET A 102 6.95 9.22 -16.01
CA MET A 102 7.68 8.00 -15.68
C MET A 102 7.99 7.12 -16.90
N GLY A 103 7.32 7.37 -18.04
CA GLY A 103 7.40 6.55 -19.22
C GLY A 103 8.59 6.83 -20.16
N ARG A 104 8.99 5.80 -20.89
CA ARG A 104 10.02 5.81 -21.93
C ARG A 104 9.74 6.85 -22.99
N ASP A 105 10.76 7.65 -23.29
CA ASP A 105 10.73 8.74 -24.26
C ASP A 105 11.84 8.56 -25.28
N ASP A 106 11.48 7.92 -26.38
CA ASP A 106 12.38 7.65 -27.50
C ASP A 106 12.85 8.92 -28.21
N VAL A 107 12.10 10.02 -28.11
CA VAL A 107 12.44 11.28 -28.77
C VAL A 107 13.67 11.89 -28.10
N ASN A 108 13.71 11.86 -26.76
CA ASN A 108 14.80 12.43 -25.97
C ASN A 108 15.80 11.38 -25.44
N GLY A 109 15.57 10.09 -25.73
CA GLY A 109 16.48 9.00 -25.38
C GLY A 109 16.44 8.61 -23.90
N TYR A 110 15.33 8.85 -23.21
CA TYR A 110 15.15 8.42 -21.82
C TYR A 110 14.48 7.04 -21.78
N ALA A 111 15.00 6.16 -20.92
CA ALA A 111 14.33 4.91 -20.57
C ALA A 111 12.97 5.19 -19.88
N GLY A 112 12.13 4.18 -19.73
CA GLY A 112 11.00 4.23 -18.81
C GLY A 112 11.39 3.69 -17.45
N LEU A 113 10.63 4.08 -16.42
CA LEU A 113 10.63 3.36 -15.16
C LEU A 113 10.34 1.88 -15.46
N LYS A 114 11.18 1.01 -14.92
CA LYS A 114 11.14 -0.42 -15.20
C LYS A 114 10.82 -1.21 -13.94
N PHE A 115 9.82 -2.08 -14.05
CA PHE A 115 9.42 -3.00 -13.00
C PHE A 115 10.27 -4.27 -12.99
N ASP A 116 10.22 -4.99 -11.89
CA ASP A 116 10.86 -6.30 -11.73
C ASP A 116 10.49 -7.30 -12.82
N ALA A 117 11.37 -8.28 -13.00
CA ALA A 117 11.08 -9.40 -13.88
C ALA A 117 9.80 -10.13 -13.42
N GLY A 118 8.89 -10.38 -14.36
CA GLY A 118 7.63 -11.06 -14.07
C GLY A 118 6.50 -10.15 -13.59
N PHE A 119 6.71 -8.82 -13.58
CA PHE A 119 5.67 -7.82 -13.38
C PHE A 119 5.48 -6.97 -14.63
N ALA A 120 4.25 -6.87 -15.14
CA ALA A 120 3.90 -5.96 -16.24
C ALA A 120 2.58 -5.25 -15.91
N ALA A 121 2.65 -3.97 -15.56
CA ALA A 121 1.47 -3.23 -15.13
C ALA A 121 0.44 -3.11 -16.25
N ASP A 122 -0.81 -3.50 -16.00
CA ASP A 122 -1.95 -3.29 -16.91
C ASP A 122 -2.94 -2.25 -16.39
N PHE A 123 -2.81 -1.88 -15.11
CA PHE A 123 -3.62 -0.84 -14.47
C PHE A 123 -2.78 0.00 -13.51
N CYS A 124 -3.16 1.27 -13.33
CA CYS A 124 -2.54 2.19 -12.39
C CYS A 124 -3.62 2.96 -11.62
N LEU A 125 -3.39 3.16 -10.32
CA LEU A 125 -4.08 4.11 -9.47
C LEU A 125 -3.04 5.05 -8.84
N MET A 126 -3.28 6.35 -8.91
CA MET A 126 -2.41 7.37 -8.30
C MET A 126 -3.22 8.14 -7.28
N THR A 127 -2.72 8.27 -6.05
CA THR A 127 -3.35 9.08 -5.01
C THR A 127 -2.39 10.09 -4.42
N THR A 128 -2.93 11.23 -4.01
CA THR A 128 -2.19 12.30 -3.32
C THR A 128 -3.06 12.96 -2.27
N ILE A 129 -2.43 13.60 -1.28
CA ILE A 129 -3.14 14.34 -0.23
C ILE A 129 -2.44 15.68 0.05
N GLY A 130 -3.22 16.74 0.19
CA GLY A 130 -2.70 18.07 0.49
C GLY A 130 -3.76 19.17 0.38
N GLY A 131 -3.34 20.42 0.57
CA GLY A 131 -4.18 21.61 0.46
C GLY A 131 -4.75 22.09 1.80
N ASP A 132 -5.60 23.12 1.73
CA ASP A 132 -6.33 23.70 2.86
C ASP A 132 -7.81 23.94 2.46
N PRO A 133 -8.76 23.12 2.95
CA PRO A 133 -8.57 21.97 3.84
C PRO A 133 -7.81 20.81 3.17
N VAL A 134 -7.11 20.01 3.98
CA VAL A 134 -6.42 18.79 3.51
C VAL A 134 -7.42 17.86 2.83
N THR A 135 -7.12 17.47 1.59
CA THR A 135 -8.01 16.70 0.73
C THR A 135 -7.22 15.64 -0.02
N GLN A 136 -7.76 14.42 -0.11
CA GLN A 136 -7.23 13.34 -0.94
C GLN A 136 -7.77 13.45 -2.36
N TYR A 137 -6.95 13.12 -3.36
CA TYR A 137 -7.29 13.12 -4.77
C TYR A 137 -6.81 11.82 -5.40
N ALA A 138 -7.57 11.27 -6.35
CA ALA A 138 -7.17 10.04 -7.02
C ALA A 138 -7.47 10.01 -8.52
N ASN A 139 -6.60 9.31 -9.24
CA ASN A 139 -6.71 9.04 -10.67
C ASN A 139 -6.51 7.56 -10.93
N ILE A 140 -7.09 7.06 -12.02
CA ILE A 140 -6.86 5.70 -12.53
C ILE A 140 -6.51 5.73 -14.00
N ALA A 141 -5.76 4.74 -14.49
CA ALA A 141 -5.54 4.53 -15.91
C ALA A 141 -5.31 3.06 -16.25
N GLN A 142 -5.70 2.70 -17.46
CA GLN A 142 -5.18 1.50 -18.12
C GLN A 142 -3.73 1.73 -18.53
N VAL A 143 -2.90 0.68 -18.41
CA VAL A 143 -1.49 0.67 -18.81
C VAL A 143 -1.31 -0.40 -19.89
N LEU A 144 -1.82 -0.14 -21.09
CA LEU A 144 -1.90 -1.18 -22.14
C LEU A 144 -0.53 -1.44 -22.77
N THR A 145 -0.25 -2.67 -23.21
CA THR A 145 1.03 -3.05 -23.85
C THR A 145 1.43 -2.14 -25.03
N SER A 146 0.44 -1.67 -25.79
CA SER A 146 0.66 -0.78 -26.95
C SER A 146 0.57 0.72 -26.63
N GLY A 147 0.48 1.10 -25.34
CA GLY A 147 0.21 2.47 -24.92
C GLY A 147 -1.27 2.89 -25.10
N GLY A 148 -1.56 4.15 -24.83
CA GLY A 148 -2.91 4.73 -24.89
C GLY A 148 -3.79 4.32 -23.70
N GLY A 149 -5.00 3.83 -24.02
CA GLY A 149 -5.99 3.43 -23.02
C GLY A 149 -6.86 4.57 -22.49
N VAL A 150 -7.70 4.23 -21.51
CA VAL A 150 -8.54 5.19 -20.79
C VAL A 150 -7.91 5.52 -19.44
N GLY A 151 -7.91 6.80 -19.09
CA GLY A 151 -7.57 7.30 -17.77
C GLY A 151 -8.61 8.31 -17.29
N ALA A 152 -8.75 8.44 -15.98
CA ALA A 152 -9.73 9.32 -15.38
C ALA A 152 -9.29 9.82 -14.01
N TYR A 153 -9.66 11.06 -13.71
CA TYR A 153 -9.74 11.55 -12.34
C TYR A 153 -11.03 11.01 -11.71
N ILE A 154 -10.89 10.19 -10.66
CA ILE A 154 -12.02 9.50 -10.02
C ILE A 154 -12.60 10.28 -8.84
N GLY A 155 -11.95 11.37 -8.43
CA GLY A 155 -12.52 12.33 -7.49
C GLY A 155 -11.58 12.74 -6.38
N ASN A 156 -12.19 13.30 -5.34
CA ASN A 156 -11.52 13.74 -4.12
C ASN A 156 -12.37 13.41 -2.90
N GLY A 157 -11.71 13.37 -1.76
CA GLY A 157 -12.33 13.19 -0.46
C GLY A 157 -11.71 14.12 0.58
N THR A 158 -12.53 14.96 1.18
CA THR A 158 -12.14 15.88 2.26
C THR A 158 -12.49 15.27 3.61
N PHE A 159 -11.61 15.44 4.60
CA PHE A 159 -11.88 14.99 5.97
C PHE A 159 -12.96 15.84 6.64
N SER A 160 -13.90 15.20 7.33
CA SER A 160 -14.82 15.89 8.25
C SER A 160 -14.17 16.14 9.63
N GLY A 161 -13.03 16.85 9.63
CA GLY A 161 -12.22 17.11 10.82
C GLY A 161 -11.18 16.01 11.14
N PRO A 162 -10.44 16.13 12.27
CA PRO A 162 -9.27 15.30 12.57
C PRO A 162 -9.52 13.80 12.77
N THR A 163 -10.78 13.39 12.94
CA THR A 163 -11.22 12.00 13.12
C THR A 163 -12.21 11.57 12.05
N GLY A 164 -12.45 12.42 11.03
CA GLY A 164 -13.41 12.17 9.98
C GLY A 164 -12.89 11.15 8.97
N VAL A 165 -13.79 10.52 8.22
CA VAL A 165 -13.45 9.69 7.07
C VAL A 165 -13.48 10.56 5.81
N ASN A 166 -12.54 10.35 4.89
CA ASN A 166 -12.43 11.13 3.66
C ASN A 166 -12.80 10.31 2.41
N LEU A 167 -13.80 9.43 2.54
CA LEU A 167 -14.21 8.50 1.49
C LEU A 167 -14.45 9.22 0.16
N LEU A 168 -13.66 8.83 -0.84
CA LEU A 168 -13.91 9.06 -2.26
C LEU A 168 -14.70 7.86 -2.78
N ASP A 169 -15.92 8.12 -3.26
CA ASP A 169 -16.85 7.08 -3.74
C ASP A 169 -17.22 7.31 -5.22
N ASP A 170 -16.39 6.80 -6.12
CA ASP A 170 -16.58 6.96 -7.55
C ASP A 170 -17.64 6.01 -8.10
N GLN A 171 -18.78 6.58 -8.50
CA GLN A 171 -19.89 5.83 -9.08
C GLN A 171 -19.68 5.51 -10.58
N VAL A 172 -18.72 6.15 -11.25
CA VAL A 172 -18.51 5.98 -12.69
C VAL A 172 -17.74 4.69 -12.98
N TYR A 173 -16.61 4.50 -12.31
CA TYR A 173 -15.77 3.31 -12.43
C TYR A 173 -15.94 2.35 -11.26
N GLY A 174 -16.71 2.71 -10.24
CA GLY A 174 -17.03 1.83 -9.10
C GLY A 174 -15.89 1.70 -8.09
N CYS A 175 -14.92 2.61 -8.11
CA CYS A 175 -13.78 2.62 -7.20
C CYS A 175 -14.13 3.37 -5.92
N GLN A 176 -13.57 2.89 -4.79
CA GLN A 176 -13.58 3.64 -3.54
C GLN A 176 -12.15 3.79 -3.03
N LEU A 177 -11.87 4.93 -2.39
CA LEU A 177 -10.58 5.22 -1.79
C LEU A 177 -10.76 6.03 -0.50
N SER A 178 -10.02 5.69 0.54
CA SER A 178 -9.89 6.47 1.77
C SER A 178 -8.46 6.43 2.26
N ILE A 179 -8.09 7.32 3.18
CA ILE A 179 -6.82 7.23 3.89
C ILE A 179 -7.00 7.58 5.36
N SER A 180 -6.38 6.81 6.24
CA SER A 180 -6.13 7.20 7.62
C SER A 180 -4.67 7.54 7.83
N ASN A 181 -4.35 8.82 8.02
CA ASN A 181 -2.98 9.26 8.37
C ASN A 181 -2.69 9.17 9.87
N ALA A 182 -3.46 8.39 10.64
CA ALA A 182 -3.32 8.30 12.09
C ALA A 182 -2.17 7.37 12.56
N ASN A 183 -1.46 6.72 11.63
CA ASN A 183 -0.33 5.87 12.00
C ASN A 183 0.80 6.69 12.66
N THR A 184 1.35 6.13 13.74
CA THR A 184 2.54 6.63 14.46
C THR A 184 3.53 5.49 14.79
N GLY A 185 3.27 4.29 14.24
CA GLY A 185 4.09 3.10 14.42
C GLY A 185 4.69 2.68 13.09
N GLY A 186 5.13 1.42 13.00
CA GLY A 186 5.65 0.88 11.75
C GLY A 186 7.14 1.11 11.57
N VAL A 187 7.53 1.58 10.39
CA VAL A 187 8.89 2.00 10.09
C VAL A 187 9.26 3.28 10.86
N SER A 188 10.56 3.55 10.95
CA SER A 188 11.08 4.74 11.62
C SER A 188 11.82 5.65 10.64
N GLY A 189 12.16 6.86 11.08
CA GLY A 189 13.06 7.76 10.33
C GLY A 189 14.55 7.48 10.57
N ASP A 190 14.90 6.49 11.39
CA ASP A 190 16.27 6.12 11.73
C ASP A 190 16.73 4.92 10.92
N SER A 191 17.63 5.16 9.96
CA SER A 191 18.24 4.11 9.14
C SER A 191 18.95 3.00 9.93
N ALA A 192 19.42 3.27 11.15
CA ALA A 192 20.05 2.26 12.00
C ALA A 192 19.03 1.38 12.73
N ASN A 193 17.80 1.88 12.91
CA ASN A 193 16.71 1.20 13.60
C ASN A 193 15.43 1.36 12.77
N PRO A 194 15.33 0.69 11.61
CA PRO A 194 14.31 1.00 10.59
C PRO A 194 12.87 0.76 11.04
N GLY A 195 12.64 0.09 12.17
CA GLY A 195 11.31 -0.31 12.60
C GLY A 195 10.84 -1.58 11.89
N SER A 196 9.54 -1.84 11.96
CA SER A 196 8.89 -2.98 11.29
C SER A 196 7.53 -2.54 10.84
N GLY A 197 7.21 -2.72 9.56
CA GLY A 197 5.90 -2.38 9.04
C GLY A 197 4.77 -3.33 9.44
N CYS A 198 5.08 -4.46 10.09
CA CYS A 198 4.05 -5.41 10.54
C CYS A 198 3.16 -4.78 11.63
N GLY A 199 1.84 -4.94 11.52
CA GLY A 199 0.87 -4.62 12.58
C GLY A 199 0.30 -3.22 12.52
N VAL A 200 0.71 -2.45 11.52
CA VAL A 200 0.07 -1.17 11.22
C VAL A 200 -1.26 -1.42 10.50
N VAL A 201 -2.30 -0.77 11.00
CA VAL A 201 -3.70 -0.97 10.59
C VAL A 201 -4.40 0.34 10.22
N THR A 202 -3.66 1.44 10.05
CA THR A 202 -4.16 2.69 9.46
C THR A 202 -3.31 3.04 8.24
N GLY A 203 -3.95 3.56 7.18
CA GLY A 203 -3.26 3.88 5.94
C GLY A 203 -4.19 4.10 4.75
N ILE A 204 -3.66 3.89 3.54
CA ILE A 204 -4.38 4.06 2.27
C ILE A 204 -5.21 2.81 2.00
N GLU A 205 -6.49 2.97 1.74
CA GLU A 205 -7.41 1.86 1.49
C GLU A 205 -8.18 2.04 0.20
N MET A 206 -8.16 1.03 -0.68
CA MET A 206 -8.83 1.06 -1.96
C MET A 206 -9.69 -0.17 -2.23
N LYS A 207 -10.82 0.05 -2.90
CA LYS A 207 -11.69 -0.97 -3.47
C LYS A 207 -11.81 -0.73 -4.96
N ILE A 208 -11.47 -1.75 -5.76
CA ILE A 208 -11.40 -1.69 -7.21
C ILE A 208 -12.26 -2.83 -7.79
N PRO A 209 -13.17 -2.56 -8.75
CA PRO A 209 -13.89 -3.64 -9.42
C PRO A 209 -12.94 -4.53 -10.22
N LEU A 210 -13.08 -5.85 -10.09
CA LEU A 210 -12.26 -6.83 -10.84
C LEU A 210 -12.49 -6.73 -12.35
N ALA A 211 -13.69 -6.28 -12.76
CA ALA A 211 -13.99 -5.99 -14.16
C ALA A 211 -13.17 -4.81 -14.70
N LEU A 212 -12.82 -3.83 -13.87
CA LEU A 212 -11.99 -2.69 -14.25
C LEU A 212 -10.52 -3.12 -14.46
N LEU A 213 -10.07 -4.10 -13.68
CA LEU A 213 -8.76 -4.76 -13.82
C LEU A 213 -8.73 -5.78 -14.97
N ALA A 214 -9.86 -6.05 -15.64
CA ALA A 214 -9.99 -7.11 -16.63
C ALA A 214 -9.51 -8.50 -16.14
N TRP A 215 -9.61 -8.75 -14.82
CA TRP A 215 -9.13 -9.97 -14.20
C TRP A 215 -9.94 -11.18 -14.69
N ASP A 216 -9.24 -12.28 -15.03
CA ASP A 216 -9.83 -13.45 -15.67
C ASP A 216 -10.55 -14.42 -14.70
N GLY A 217 -10.51 -14.15 -13.40
CA GLY A 217 -11.10 -14.99 -12.37
C GLY A 217 -10.17 -16.03 -11.74
N SER A 218 -8.93 -16.14 -12.19
CA SER A 218 -8.01 -17.22 -11.80
C SER A 218 -6.54 -16.85 -11.72
N SER A 219 -6.09 -15.87 -12.50
CA SER A 219 -4.71 -15.44 -12.56
C SER A 219 -4.29 -14.71 -11.30
N ASP A 220 -2.99 -14.64 -11.07
CA ASP A 220 -2.45 -13.85 -9.97
C ASP A 220 -2.75 -12.35 -10.18
N ILE A 221 -2.84 -11.61 -9.08
CA ILE A 221 -2.91 -10.15 -9.08
C ILE A 221 -1.69 -9.66 -8.30
N LYS A 222 -0.77 -8.97 -8.96
CA LYS A 222 0.41 -8.40 -8.35
C LYS A 222 0.28 -6.90 -8.23
N VAL A 223 0.89 -6.34 -7.20
CA VAL A 223 0.86 -4.91 -6.92
C VAL A 223 2.28 -4.41 -6.67
N CYS A 224 2.68 -3.36 -7.39
CA CYS A 224 3.86 -2.56 -7.11
C CYS A 224 3.38 -1.18 -6.66
N ALA A 225 3.77 -0.75 -5.46
CA ALA A 225 3.34 0.53 -4.92
C ALA A 225 4.52 1.27 -4.29
N PHE A 226 4.65 2.55 -4.59
CA PHE A 226 5.72 3.39 -4.05
C PHE A 226 5.30 4.84 -3.87
N ILE A 227 6.01 5.56 -2.99
CA ILE A 227 5.82 7.00 -2.79
C ILE A 227 6.86 7.79 -3.56
N ASN A 228 6.42 8.86 -4.23
CA ASN A 228 7.29 9.86 -4.85
C ASN A 228 6.85 11.30 -4.56
N GLY A 229 7.71 12.26 -4.89
CA GLY A 229 7.47 13.68 -4.67
C GLY A 229 6.35 14.25 -5.54
N ASN A 230 5.72 15.34 -5.08
CA ASN A 230 4.61 16.04 -5.76
C ASN A 230 4.80 16.25 -7.27
N GLY A 231 6.04 16.53 -7.72
CA GLY A 231 6.34 16.75 -9.13
C GLY A 231 6.32 15.52 -10.03
N HIS A 232 6.14 14.31 -9.47
CA HIS A 232 6.60 13.04 -10.05
C HIS A 232 8.09 13.11 -10.38
N ASP A 233 8.92 13.49 -9.40
CA ASP A 233 10.31 13.85 -9.67
C ASP A 233 11.39 13.31 -8.74
N TYR A 234 11.00 12.63 -7.66
CA TYR A 234 11.92 11.94 -6.78
C TYR A 234 11.22 10.75 -6.10
N VAL A 235 11.62 9.51 -6.40
CA VAL A 235 11.10 8.31 -5.73
C VAL A 235 11.75 8.16 -4.36
N SER A 236 10.92 7.94 -3.33
CA SER A 236 11.38 7.66 -1.98
C SER A 236 11.97 6.25 -1.87
N ASN A 237 12.37 5.84 -0.67
CA ASN A 237 12.66 4.43 -0.37
C ASN A 237 11.44 3.64 0.10
N GLN A 238 10.24 4.25 0.06
CA GLN A 238 8.98 3.64 0.47
C GLN A 238 8.38 2.93 -0.73
N VAL A 239 8.69 1.63 -0.85
CA VAL A 239 8.24 0.72 -1.90
C VAL A 239 7.74 -0.57 -1.26
N LEU A 240 6.53 -1.01 -1.59
CA LEU A 240 5.95 -2.26 -1.08
C LEU A 240 6.37 -3.45 -1.95
N GLY A 241 6.75 -4.57 -1.31
CA GLY A 241 7.76 -5.53 -1.83
C GLY A 241 9.14 -5.27 -1.18
N SER A 242 9.31 -4.07 -0.65
CA SER A 242 10.49 -3.56 0.06
C SER A 242 11.74 -3.43 -0.80
N LEU A 243 12.53 -2.42 -0.46
CA LEU A 243 13.92 -2.32 -0.88
C LEU A 243 14.82 -3.13 0.06
N PRO A 244 16.05 -3.49 -0.36
CA PRO A 244 17.03 -4.11 0.52
C PRO A 244 17.32 -3.25 1.75
N ILE A 245 17.59 -3.89 2.89
CA ILE A 245 17.97 -3.22 4.14
C ILE A 245 19.14 -2.26 3.90
N GLY A 246 19.01 -1.04 4.42
CA GLY A 246 20.01 0.02 4.24
C GLY A 246 19.82 0.88 2.98
N SER A 247 18.80 0.59 2.16
CA SER A 247 18.47 1.44 1.01
C SER A 247 17.98 2.83 1.45
N GLY A 248 18.56 3.86 0.83
CA GLY A 248 18.06 5.23 0.87
C GLY A 248 17.07 5.48 -0.25
N ASN A 249 16.59 6.74 -0.36
CA ASN A 249 15.67 7.12 -1.43
C ASN A 249 16.27 6.81 -2.82
N LEU A 250 15.42 6.38 -3.76
CA LEU A 250 15.84 6.02 -5.12
C LEU A 250 16.06 7.26 -6.00
N GLY A 251 15.42 8.38 -5.68
CA GLY A 251 15.49 9.60 -6.47
C GLY A 251 14.86 9.45 -7.86
N GLY A 252 15.36 10.22 -8.83
CA GLY A 252 14.93 10.10 -10.22
C GLY A 252 15.76 9.09 -11.03
N ASP A 253 16.94 8.71 -10.53
CA ASP A 253 17.94 7.89 -11.20
C ASP A 253 18.07 6.45 -10.64
N GLY A 254 17.25 6.09 -9.65
CA GLY A 254 17.28 4.77 -9.01
C GLY A 254 18.37 4.59 -7.95
N VAL A 255 19.25 5.59 -7.73
CA VAL A 255 20.38 5.51 -6.78
C VAL A 255 20.49 6.73 -5.86
N GLY A 256 19.41 7.53 -5.78
CA GLY A 256 19.24 8.65 -4.84
C GLY A 256 19.51 10.03 -5.43
N GLY A 257 19.89 10.13 -6.71
CA GLY A 257 20.12 11.38 -7.40
C GLY A 257 18.84 12.01 -7.95
N TYR A 258 18.79 13.34 -7.91
CA TYR A 258 17.70 14.12 -8.54
C TYR A 258 18.03 14.41 -10.00
N LEU A 259 17.10 14.12 -10.91
CA LEU A 259 17.26 14.34 -12.36
C LEU A 259 16.68 15.68 -12.86
N GLY A 260 16.43 16.64 -11.96
CA GLY A 260 16.20 18.04 -12.35
C GLY A 260 14.75 18.46 -12.60
N GLY A 261 13.75 17.62 -12.27
CA GLY A 261 12.32 18.00 -12.27
C GLY A 261 11.77 18.40 -13.64
N SER A 262 11.07 17.48 -14.32
CA SER A 262 10.59 17.56 -15.72
C SER A 262 11.71 17.60 -16.79
N SER A 263 11.68 16.86 -17.91
CA SER A 263 10.62 16.00 -18.48
C SER A 263 10.92 14.49 -18.38
N GLY A 264 11.86 14.06 -17.53
CA GLY A 264 12.23 12.64 -17.41
C GLY A 264 12.44 12.17 -15.97
N ALA A 265 11.73 12.80 -15.04
CA ALA A 265 11.92 12.50 -13.63
C ALA A 265 11.22 11.16 -13.30
N LEU A 266 11.92 10.29 -12.55
CA LEU A 266 11.63 8.88 -12.25
C LEU A 266 11.95 7.84 -13.34
N ARG A 267 12.24 8.25 -14.58
CA ARG A 267 12.56 7.36 -15.71
C ARG A 267 13.83 6.51 -15.51
N GLY A 268 14.70 6.91 -14.60
CA GLY A 268 15.93 6.18 -14.30
C GLY A 268 15.76 5.06 -13.28
N VAL A 269 14.58 4.91 -12.67
CA VAL A 269 14.32 3.83 -11.71
C VAL A 269 14.13 2.51 -12.46
N ASP A 270 14.97 1.53 -12.14
CA ASP A 270 14.90 0.16 -12.66
C ASP A 270 14.83 -0.81 -11.47
N PHE A 271 13.62 -1.21 -11.10
CA PHE A 271 13.40 -2.17 -10.00
C PHE A 271 14.03 -3.53 -10.33
N ALA A 272 14.06 -3.94 -11.60
CA ALA A 272 14.72 -5.19 -11.99
C ALA A 272 16.24 -5.20 -11.77
N ALA A 273 16.85 -4.05 -11.45
CA ALA A 273 18.25 -3.94 -11.06
C ALA A 273 18.47 -4.00 -9.53
N ILE A 274 17.40 -3.99 -8.74
CA ILE A 274 17.41 -4.03 -7.27
C ILE A 274 17.19 -5.48 -6.82
N PRO A 275 17.94 -5.98 -5.80
CA PRO A 275 17.71 -7.32 -5.28
C PRO A 275 16.34 -7.50 -4.62
N GLY A 276 15.67 -8.62 -4.94
CA GLY A 276 14.32 -8.93 -4.46
C GLY A 276 13.25 -8.41 -5.41
N ASP A 277 11.99 -8.70 -5.11
CA ASP A 277 10.86 -8.21 -5.91
C ASP A 277 10.26 -6.97 -5.22
N GLN A 278 10.17 -5.83 -5.92
CA GLN A 278 9.50 -4.60 -5.47
C GLN A 278 8.01 -4.60 -5.84
N PHE A 279 7.42 -5.79 -5.85
CA PHE A 279 5.99 -6.03 -5.94
C PHE A 279 5.63 -7.18 -5.00
N PHE A 280 4.34 -7.32 -4.71
CA PHE A 280 3.80 -8.45 -3.97
C PHE A 280 2.59 -9.04 -4.68
N SER A 281 2.30 -10.30 -4.39
CA SER A 281 1.18 -11.04 -4.99
C SER A 281 0.01 -11.14 -4.00
N ALA A 282 -1.21 -10.93 -4.49
CA ALA A 282 -2.44 -11.17 -3.75
C ALA A 282 -2.58 -12.63 -3.28
N PHE A 283 -1.97 -13.56 -4.01
CA PHE A 283 -1.93 -14.99 -3.70
C PHE A 283 -0.55 -15.43 -3.17
N GLY A 284 0.35 -14.48 -2.92
CA GLY A 284 1.67 -14.72 -2.36
C GLY A 284 1.61 -15.15 -0.89
N ALA A 285 2.76 -15.59 -0.39
CA ALA A 285 2.95 -15.83 1.03
C ALA A 285 2.74 -14.54 1.85
N ASP A 286 2.37 -14.70 3.11
CA ASP A 286 2.23 -13.57 4.01
C ASP A 286 3.63 -13.03 4.36
N ALA A 287 3.80 -11.71 4.32
CA ALA A 287 5.07 -11.04 4.60
C ALA A 287 5.34 -10.90 6.09
N CYS A 288 4.27 -10.81 6.87
CA CYS A 288 4.29 -11.03 8.31
C CYS A 288 3.09 -11.92 8.62
N GLY A 289 3.29 -12.99 9.37
CA GLY A 289 2.16 -13.67 9.98
C GLY A 289 1.67 -12.83 11.16
N PHE A 290 0.46 -12.30 11.09
CA PHE A 290 -0.34 -12.18 12.31
C PHE A 290 -1.03 -13.51 12.45
N CYS A 291 -0.48 -14.39 13.27
CA CYS A 291 -1.34 -15.49 13.67
C CYS A 291 -2.44 -14.93 14.55
N PHE A 292 -3.67 -15.30 14.20
CA PHE A 292 -4.78 -15.17 15.12
C PHE A 292 -4.44 -15.93 16.41
N GLY A 293 -4.14 -15.19 17.47
CA GLY A 293 -3.68 -15.74 18.74
C GLY A 293 -2.17 -15.78 18.97
N ASP A 294 -1.31 -15.24 18.10
CA ASP A 294 0.11 -14.97 18.42
C ASP A 294 0.22 -13.58 19.05
N LEU A 295 0.07 -13.57 20.37
CA LEU A 295 0.07 -12.37 21.20
C LEU A 295 1.50 -11.89 21.50
N ASP A 296 2.50 -12.78 21.46
CA ASP A 296 3.89 -12.41 21.73
C ASP A 296 4.70 -12.03 20.48
N GLY A 297 4.11 -12.21 19.30
CA GLY A 297 4.70 -11.88 18.01
C GLY A 297 5.86 -12.81 17.64
N SER A 298 5.88 -14.04 18.17
CA SER A 298 6.95 -15.00 17.92
C SER A 298 6.87 -15.68 16.56
N GLY A 299 5.75 -15.52 15.84
CA GLY A 299 5.47 -16.21 14.59
C GLY A 299 4.96 -17.64 14.79
N GLU A 300 4.56 -18.00 16.02
CA GLU A 300 3.95 -19.28 16.39
C GLU A 300 2.81 -19.00 17.37
N VAL A 301 1.66 -19.66 17.21
CA VAL A 301 0.64 -19.68 18.26
C VAL A 301 0.93 -20.85 19.19
N ASP A 302 1.38 -20.57 20.40
CA ASP A 302 1.72 -21.60 21.37
C ASP A 302 1.31 -21.25 22.81
N SER A 303 1.94 -21.93 23.77
CA SER A 303 1.65 -21.70 25.19
C SER A 303 2.07 -20.32 25.71
N GLY A 304 2.98 -19.63 25.03
CA GLY A 304 3.39 -18.25 25.31
C GLY A 304 2.23 -17.28 25.17
N ASP A 305 1.44 -17.44 24.11
CA ASP A 305 0.27 -16.60 23.86
C ASP A 305 -0.85 -16.86 24.84
N VAL A 306 -1.08 -18.14 25.17
CA VAL A 306 -2.02 -18.51 26.23
C VAL A 306 -1.61 -17.87 27.55
N ALA A 307 -0.31 -17.83 27.85
CA ALA A 307 0.19 -17.20 29.07
C ALA A 307 -0.03 -15.68 29.06
N LEU A 308 0.12 -15.01 27.92
CA LEU A 308 -0.18 -13.58 27.77
C LEU A 308 -1.67 -13.27 27.94
N ALA A 309 -2.55 -14.02 27.27
CA ALA A 309 -4.00 -13.84 27.42
C ALA A 309 -4.46 -14.04 28.87
N LEU A 310 -3.88 -15.02 29.57
CA LEU A 310 -4.17 -15.25 30.99
C LEU A 310 -3.59 -14.18 31.90
N LEU A 311 -2.44 -13.58 31.55
CA LEU A 311 -1.81 -12.51 32.32
C LEU A 311 -2.61 -11.20 32.20
N ASP A 312 -3.10 -10.91 31.00
CA ASP A 312 -3.79 -9.66 30.65
C ASP A 312 -5.32 -9.74 30.79
N SER A 313 -5.84 -10.83 31.36
CA SER A 313 -7.28 -11.06 31.51
C SER A 313 -8.01 -9.87 32.16
N GLY A 314 -9.12 -9.46 31.55
CA GLY A 314 -9.94 -8.34 32.00
C GLY A 314 -10.43 -7.43 30.88
N THR A 315 -11.16 -6.37 31.24
CA THR A 315 -11.73 -5.42 30.29
C THR A 315 -10.66 -4.71 29.48
N CYS A 316 -10.74 -4.80 28.15
CA CYS A 316 -9.71 -4.28 27.26
C CYS A 316 -10.29 -4.11 25.84
N ALA A 317 -10.92 -2.97 25.58
CA ALA A 317 -11.54 -2.71 24.28
C ALA A 317 -10.48 -2.44 23.20
N GLY A 318 -10.35 -3.37 22.24
CA GLY A 318 -9.51 -3.21 21.05
C GLY A 318 -8.02 -3.45 21.27
N CYS A 319 -7.64 -4.24 22.27
CA CYS A 319 -6.26 -4.66 22.46
C CYS A 319 -5.98 -6.02 21.81
N PRO A 320 -4.71 -6.38 21.59
CA PRO A 320 -4.34 -7.59 20.84
C PRO A 320 -4.90 -8.90 21.40
N GLY A 321 -5.16 -8.97 22.71
CA GLY A 321 -5.68 -10.16 23.38
C GLY A 321 -7.20 -10.34 23.33
N ASP A 322 -7.98 -9.33 22.91
CA ASP A 322 -9.45 -9.40 22.73
C ASP A 322 -9.73 -9.89 21.30
N LEU A 323 -9.52 -11.18 21.09
CA LEU A 323 -9.56 -11.86 19.79
C LEU A 323 -10.99 -12.04 19.27
N ASP A 324 -11.99 -12.09 20.14
CA ASP A 324 -13.41 -12.19 19.75
C ASP A 324 -14.16 -10.85 19.69
N GLY A 325 -13.49 -9.76 20.10
CA GLY A 325 -14.03 -8.40 20.08
C GLY A 325 -15.15 -8.18 21.09
N SER A 326 -15.19 -8.96 22.18
CA SER A 326 -16.16 -8.82 23.26
C SER A 326 -15.91 -7.60 24.15
N GLY A 327 -14.72 -6.99 24.05
CA GLY A 327 -14.28 -5.89 24.90
C GLY A 327 -13.61 -6.34 26.20
N GLU A 328 -13.39 -7.64 26.38
CA GLU A 328 -12.69 -8.25 27.51
C GLU A 328 -11.75 -9.36 27.02
N ILE A 329 -10.56 -9.48 27.62
CA ILE A 329 -9.70 -10.66 27.47
C ILE A 329 -10.18 -11.71 28.47
N ASP A 330 -10.79 -12.79 28.00
CA ASP A 330 -11.33 -13.85 28.84
C ASP A 330 -11.07 -15.26 28.30
N SER A 331 -11.81 -16.23 28.82
CA SER A 331 -11.68 -17.63 28.39
C SER A 331 -12.06 -17.89 26.92
N GLY A 332 -12.84 -16.99 26.30
CA GLY A 332 -13.17 -16.98 24.88
C GLY A 332 -11.92 -16.77 24.03
N ASP A 333 -11.10 -15.78 24.37
CA ASP A 333 -9.83 -15.51 23.67
C ASP A 333 -8.83 -16.63 23.86
N VAL A 334 -8.71 -17.15 25.08
CA VAL A 334 -7.84 -18.31 25.35
C VAL A 334 -8.26 -19.53 24.52
N ALA A 335 -9.56 -19.76 24.35
CA ALA A 335 -10.05 -20.84 23.49
C ALA A 335 -9.68 -20.62 22.02
N LEU A 336 -9.70 -19.37 21.55
CA LEU A 336 -9.33 -18.98 20.19
C LEU A 336 -7.83 -19.15 19.92
N ILE A 337 -6.97 -18.85 20.89
CA ILE A 337 -5.52 -19.13 20.85
C ILE A 337 -5.28 -20.64 20.75
N LEU A 338 -5.93 -21.43 21.61
CA LEU A 338 -5.78 -22.90 21.62
C LEU A 338 -6.31 -23.57 20.34
N LEU A 339 -7.33 -22.99 19.71
CA LEU A 339 -7.86 -23.46 18.42
C LEU A 339 -6.92 -23.15 17.25
N SER A 340 -5.98 -22.23 17.44
CA SER A 340 -5.13 -21.67 16.38
C SER A 340 -3.67 -22.06 16.54
N SER A 341 -3.35 -23.01 17.43
CA SER A 341 -1.98 -23.39 17.76
C SER A 341 -1.18 -23.92 16.57
N GLY A 342 0.07 -23.44 16.43
CA GLY A 342 1.03 -23.83 15.39
C GLY A 342 1.72 -22.65 14.72
N ALA A 343 2.60 -22.96 13.76
CA ALA A 343 3.38 -21.96 13.03
C ALA A 343 2.51 -21.03 12.21
N CYS A 344 2.86 -19.74 12.19
CA CYS A 344 2.30 -18.78 11.26
C CYS A 344 2.73 -19.13 9.83
N GLN A 345 1.74 -19.39 8.97
CA GLN A 345 1.95 -19.58 7.53
C GLN A 345 1.78 -18.28 6.77
#